data_AF-A0AAX1DJ37-F1
#
_entry.id   AF-A0AAX1DJ37-F1
#
_cell.length_a   1.000
_cell.length_b   1.000
_cell.length_c   1.000
_cell.angle_alpha   90.00
_cell.angle_beta   90.00
_cell.angle_gamma   90.00
#
_symmetry.space_group_name_H-M   'P 1'
#
loop_
_entity.id
_entity.type
_entity.pdbx_description
1 polymer ?
#
loop_
_entity_poly.entity_id
_entity_poly.type
_entity_poly.pdbx_seq_one_letter_code
_entity_poly.pdbx_strand_id
1 'polypeptide(L)'
;MSPFDTHSKQQEITEITARAGYILRQLRDSLQQLGLDKTIADVAGSIPNARERLGYVVTMTREAAEGVINSVEITQPLQTELGEKAEKLTQRWDVASGNPSDKEQAQALAVDTAALLDEVPRITGLTQQQLHAIMMSQGFQDLTGQIVQAMMAVLNQAEQQLIQVIRDNTGSHGTASAPSKPASPSETPASQDDVDDLLASLGM
;
A
#
# COMPACT_ATOMS: atom_id res chain seq x y z
N MET A 1 -37.03 -40.96 32.37
CA MET A 1 -36.50 -39.59 32.47
C MET A 1 -37.52 -38.77 33.25
N SER A 2 -37.28 -38.54 34.54
CA SER A 2 -38.30 -37.99 35.45
C SER A 2 -38.40 -36.46 35.33
N PRO A 3 -39.59 -35.86 35.44
CA PRO A 3 -39.80 -34.41 35.35
C PRO A 3 -39.03 -33.59 36.42
N PHE A 4 -38.58 -34.24 37.50
CA PHE A 4 -37.73 -33.65 38.54
C PHE A 4 -36.30 -33.32 38.07
N ASP A 5 -35.71 -34.10 37.15
CA ASP A 5 -34.36 -33.84 36.62
C ASP A 5 -34.33 -32.61 35.70
N THR A 6 -35.45 -32.33 35.03
CA THR A 6 -35.60 -31.17 34.13
C THR A 6 -35.71 -29.86 34.93
N HIS A 7 -36.41 -29.86 36.07
CA HIS A 7 -36.49 -28.67 36.95
C HIS A 7 -35.16 -28.35 37.66
N SER A 8 -34.42 -29.37 38.10
CA SER A 8 -33.10 -29.18 38.73
C SER A 8 -32.07 -28.61 37.75
N LYS A 9 -31.98 -29.17 36.53
CA LYS A 9 -31.12 -28.63 35.46
C LYS A 9 -31.53 -27.21 35.02
N GLN A 10 -32.83 -26.92 34.99
CA GLN A 10 -33.31 -25.59 34.65
C GLN A 10 -32.92 -24.57 35.73
N GLN A 11 -32.94 -24.95 37.02
CA GLN A 11 -32.48 -24.10 38.11
C GLN A 11 -30.96 -23.85 38.04
N GLU A 12 -30.14 -24.87 37.79
CA GLU A 12 -28.69 -24.71 37.61
C GLU A 12 -28.35 -23.79 36.43
N ILE A 13 -29.00 -23.97 35.27
CA ILE A 13 -28.77 -23.09 34.11
C ILE A 13 -29.17 -21.65 34.45
N THR A 14 -30.25 -21.46 35.19
CA THR A 14 -30.71 -20.12 35.60
C THR A 14 -29.73 -19.48 36.57
N GLU A 15 -29.17 -20.23 37.53
CA GLU A 15 -28.15 -19.75 38.45
C GLU A 15 -26.83 -19.39 37.75
N ILE A 16 -26.36 -20.25 36.83
CA ILE A 16 -25.15 -20.00 36.04
C ILE A 16 -25.34 -18.76 35.16
N THR A 17 -26.51 -18.62 34.52
CA THR A 17 -26.83 -17.46 33.69
C THR A 17 -26.94 -16.19 34.52
N ALA A 18 -27.54 -16.25 35.71
CA ALA A 18 -27.63 -15.12 36.64
C ALA A 18 -26.24 -14.70 37.13
N ARG A 19 -25.37 -15.66 37.44
CA ARG A 19 -24.00 -15.39 37.89
C ARG A 19 -23.12 -14.86 36.77
N ALA A 20 -23.24 -15.39 35.55
CA ALA A 20 -22.60 -14.83 34.36
C ALA A 20 -23.09 -13.40 34.08
N GLY A 21 -24.40 -13.14 34.20
CA GLY A 21 -24.98 -11.81 34.05
C GLY A 21 -24.51 -10.82 35.12
N TYR A 22 -24.32 -11.28 36.36
CA TYR A 22 -23.74 -10.48 37.44
C TYR A 22 -22.28 -10.12 37.14
N ILE A 23 -21.46 -11.10 36.73
CA ILE A 23 -20.06 -10.89 36.36
C ILE A 23 -19.95 -9.94 35.16
N LEU A 24 -20.82 -10.09 34.14
CA LEU A 24 -20.82 -9.20 32.97
C LEU A 24 -21.18 -7.75 33.35
N ARG A 25 -22.16 -7.57 34.24
CA ARG A 25 -22.51 -6.23 34.76
C ARG A 25 -21.40 -5.65 35.62
N GLN A 26 -20.80 -6.45 36.50
CA GLN A 26 -19.70 -5.99 37.33
C GLN A 26 -18.49 -5.59 36.48
N LEU A 27 -18.16 -6.37 35.44
CA LEU A 27 -17.14 -6.01 34.45
C LEU A 27 -17.52 -4.72 33.70
N ARG A 28 -18.76 -4.60 33.23
CA ARG A 28 -19.26 -3.39 32.54
C ARG A 28 -19.21 -2.15 33.44
N ASP A 29 -19.64 -2.28 34.69
CA ASP A 29 -19.69 -1.18 35.66
C ASP A 29 -18.26 -0.76 36.06
N SER A 30 -17.31 -1.71 36.16
CA SER A 30 -15.88 -1.43 36.31
C SER A 30 -15.30 -0.73 35.08
N LEU A 31 -15.63 -1.17 33.85
CA LEU A 31 -15.24 -0.50 32.61
C LEU A 31 -15.81 0.93 32.51
N GLN A 32 -17.03 1.15 33.00
CA GLN A 32 -17.66 2.47 33.07
C GLN A 32 -17.02 3.37 34.13
N GLN A 33 -16.75 2.87 35.34
CA GLN A 33 -16.11 3.64 36.41
C GLN A 33 -14.69 4.09 36.06
N LEU A 34 -13.99 3.33 35.22
CA LEU A 34 -12.63 3.62 34.78
C LEU A 34 -12.57 4.49 33.51
N GLY A 35 -13.71 4.88 32.92
CA GLY A 35 -13.75 5.68 31.69
C GLY A 35 -13.33 4.93 30.42
N LEU A 36 -13.11 3.62 30.52
CA LEU A 36 -12.60 2.73 29.45
C LEU A 36 -13.63 2.45 28.36
N ASP A 37 -14.92 2.55 28.69
CA ASP A 37 -16.04 2.32 27.75
C ASP A 37 -15.98 3.28 26.55
N LYS A 38 -15.65 4.57 26.80
CA LYS A 38 -15.47 5.56 25.74
C LYS A 38 -14.25 5.28 24.87
N THR A 39 -13.10 4.98 25.50
CA THR A 39 -11.84 4.76 24.76
C THR A 39 -11.93 3.52 23.87
N ILE A 40 -12.49 2.41 24.37
CA ILE A 40 -12.66 1.19 23.58
C ILE A 40 -13.69 1.39 22.47
N ALA A 41 -14.80 2.11 22.74
CA ALA A 41 -15.78 2.45 21.73
C ALA A 41 -15.21 3.34 20.62
N ASP A 42 -14.34 4.30 20.96
CA ASP A 42 -13.68 5.18 20.01
C ASP A 42 -12.70 4.41 19.10
N VAL A 43 -11.88 3.50 19.65
CA VAL A 43 -11.01 2.61 18.85
C VAL A 43 -11.85 1.69 17.96
N ALA A 44 -12.88 1.05 18.52
CA ALA A 44 -13.75 0.16 17.76
C ALA A 44 -14.48 0.91 16.62
N GLY A 45 -14.80 2.19 16.83
CA GLY A 45 -15.41 3.06 15.83
C GLY A 45 -14.47 3.47 14.70
N SER A 46 -13.15 3.50 14.92
CA SER A 46 -12.17 3.91 13.91
C SER A 46 -11.73 2.78 12.97
N ILE A 47 -11.82 1.52 13.40
CA ILE A 47 -11.43 0.33 12.62
C ILE A 47 -12.21 0.19 11.28
N PRO A 48 -13.54 0.38 11.22
CA PRO A 48 -14.27 0.29 9.95
C PRO A 48 -13.83 1.34 8.93
N ASN A 49 -13.64 2.59 9.35
CA ASN A 49 -13.14 3.69 8.52
C ASN A 49 -11.71 3.42 8.04
N ALA A 50 -10.88 2.85 8.93
CA ALA A 50 -9.53 2.43 8.60
C ALA A 50 -9.50 1.38 7.48
N ARG A 51 -10.35 0.36 7.61
CA ARG A 51 -10.50 -0.71 6.60
C ARG A 51 -11.00 -0.18 5.26
N GLU A 52 -11.97 0.74 5.26
CA GLU A 52 -12.51 1.34 4.03
C GLU A 52 -11.43 2.11 3.26
N ARG A 53 -10.64 2.91 3.97
CA ARG A 53 -9.51 3.66 3.41
C ARG A 53 -8.41 2.75 2.85
N LEU A 54 -8.06 1.67 3.54
CA LEU A 54 -7.12 0.67 3.01
C LEU A 54 -7.70 -0.04 1.78
N GLY A 55 -9.00 -0.34 1.77
CA GLY A 55 -9.69 -0.87 0.60
C GLY A 55 -9.60 0.07 -0.60
N TYR A 56 -9.75 1.38 -0.36
CA TYR A 56 -9.58 2.40 -1.39
C TYR A 56 -8.14 2.43 -1.93
N VAL A 57 -7.12 2.34 -1.07
CA VAL A 57 -5.71 2.24 -1.49
C VAL A 57 -5.48 1.05 -2.41
N VAL A 58 -6.03 -0.12 -2.07
CA VAL A 58 -5.91 -1.33 -2.90
C VAL A 58 -6.54 -1.12 -4.28
N THR A 59 -7.73 -0.51 -4.34
CA THR A 59 -8.41 -0.20 -5.62
C THR A 59 -7.59 0.78 -6.46
N MET A 60 -7.14 1.89 -5.88
CA MET A 60 -6.31 2.89 -6.56
C MET A 60 -4.99 2.30 -7.08
N THR A 61 -4.36 1.42 -6.30
CA THR A 61 -3.13 0.73 -6.70
C THR A 61 -3.37 -0.19 -7.89
N ARG A 62 -4.51 -0.90 -7.91
CA ARG A 62 -4.90 -1.76 -9.04
C ARG A 62 -5.13 -0.95 -10.30
N GLU A 63 -5.88 0.14 -10.21
CA GLU A 63 -6.18 1.03 -11.35
C GLU A 63 -4.90 1.65 -11.94
N ALA A 64 -3.98 2.10 -11.08
CA ALA A 64 -2.69 2.61 -11.53
C ALA A 64 -1.86 1.54 -12.24
N ALA A 65 -1.77 0.33 -11.68
CA ALA A 65 -1.04 -0.78 -12.29
C ALA A 65 -1.64 -1.19 -13.65
N GLU A 66 -2.97 -1.25 -13.75
CA GLU A 66 -3.69 -1.54 -14.99
C GLU A 66 -3.43 -0.46 -16.05
N GLY A 67 -3.42 0.82 -15.65
CA GLY A 67 -3.06 1.93 -16.54
C GLY A 67 -1.64 1.84 -17.10
N VAL A 68 -0.67 1.44 -16.26
CA VAL A 68 0.72 1.21 -16.70
C VAL A 68 0.81 0.05 -17.68
N ILE A 69 0.19 -1.09 -17.36
CA ILE A 69 0.20 -2.28 -18.23
C ILE A 69 -0.40 -1.95 -19.60
N ASN A 70 -1.57 -1.30 -19.63
CA ASN A 70 -2.23 -0.92 -20.88
C ASN A 70 -1.36 0.04 -21.72
N SER A 71 -0.69 1.00 -21.08
CA SER A 71 0.23 1.92 -21.76
C SER A 71 1.43 1.20 -22.38
N VAL A 72 1.95 0.18 -21.69
CA VAL A 72 3.03 -0.69 -22.18
C VAL A 72 2.55 -1.56 -23.33
N GLU A 73 1.38 -2.19 -23.22
CA GLU A 73 0.79 -3.04 -24.26
C GLU A 73 0.57 -2.29 -25.59
N ILE A 74 0.22 -1.00 -25.52
CA ILE A 74 0.07 -0.14 -26.71
C ILE A 74 1.44 0.22 -27.30
N THR A 75 2.41 0.57 -26.45
CA THR A 75 3.68 1.18 -26.90
C THR A 75 4.69 0.15 -27.37
N GLN A 76 4.76 -1.01 -26.69
CA GLN A 76 5.73 -2.06 -26.98
C GLN A 76 5.72 -2.54 -28.44
N PRO A 77 4.58 -2.93 -29.04
CA PRO A 77 4.57 -3.41 -30.43
C PRO A 77 5.01 -2.33 -31.42
N LEU A 78 4.63 -1.07 -31.19
CA LEU A 78 5.02 0.06 -32.05
C LEU A 78 6.55 0.26 -32.05
N GLN A 79 7.18 0.16 -30.87
CA GLN A 79 8.62 0.30 -30.73
C GLN A 79 9.38 -0.91 -31.31
N THR A 80 8.84 -2.12 -31.16
CA THR A 80 9.40 -3.32 -31.80
C THR A 80 9.34 -3.20 -33.32
N GLU A 81 8.19 -2.83 -33.89
CA GLU A 81 8.04 -2.65 -35.34
C GLU A 81 8.99 -1.58 -35.89
N LEU A 82 9.11 -0.44 -35.20
CA LEU A 82 10.03 0.64 -35.58
C LEU A 82 11.48 0.17 -35.56
N GLY A 83 11.88 -0.56 -34.51
CA GLY A 83 13.22 -1.13 -34.38
C GLY A 83 13.55 -2.13 -35.49
N GLU A 84 12.63 -3.06 -35.77
CA GLU A 84 12.82 -4.04 -36.85
C GLU A 84 12.94 -3.37 -38.22
N LYS A 85 12.12 -2.35 -38.52
CA LYS A 85 12.21 -1.60 -39.78
C LYS A 85 13.55 -0.89 -39.90
N ALA A 86 14.03 -0.25 -38.83
CA ALA A 86 15.32 0.43 -38.80
C ALA A 86 16.49 -0.55 -39.00
N GLU A 87 16.46 -1.71 -38.35
CA GLU A 87 17.50 -2.73 -38.49
C GLU A 87 17.55 -3.30 -39.92
N LYS A 88 16.39 -3.64 -40.51
CA LYS A 88 16.28 -4.11 -41.90
C LYS A 88 16.81 -3.08 -42.89
N LEU A 89 16.51 -1.80 -42.69
CA LEU A 89 17.03 -0.72 -43.54
C LEU A 89 18.54 -0.54 -43.39
N THR A 90 19.06 -0.64 -42.17
CA THR A 90 20.50 -0.56 -41.90
C THR A 90 21.26 -1.68 -42.63
N GLN A 91 20.79 -2.93 -42.51
CA GLN A 91 21.37 -4.07 -43.22
C GLN A 91 21.36 -3.87 -44.75
N ARG A 92 20.27 -3.33 -45.31
CA ARG A 92 20.18 -3.05 -46.75
C ARG A 92 21.12 -1.92 -47.18
N TRP A 93 21.31 -0.89 -46.36
CA TRP A 93 22.29 0.17 -46.60
C TRP A 93 23.73 -0.35 -46.58
N ASP A 94 24.05 -1.25 -45.64
CA ASP A 94 25.38 -1.88 -45.56
C ASP A 94 25.70 -2.67 -46.84
N VAL A 95 24.75 -3.47 -47.32
CA VAL A 95 24.91 -4.24 -48.57
C VAL A 95 25.05 -3.31 -49.79
N ALA A 96 24.24 -2.25 -49.87
CA ALA A 96 24.28 -1.29 -50.97
C ALA A 96 25.60 -0.51 -51.01
N SER A 97 26.18 -0.19 -49.84
CA SER A 97 27.47 0.50 -49.74
C SER A 97 28.64 -0.33 -50.31
N GLY A 98 28.56 -1.67 -50.22
CA GLY A 98 29.53 -2.60 -50.78
C GLY A 98 29.38 -2.84 -52.30
N ASN A 99 28.19 -2.58 -52.87
CA ASN A 99 27.88 -2.82 -54.29
C ASN A 99 27.08 -1.65 -54.91
N PRO A 100 27.70 -0.50 -55.19
CA PRO A 100 27.02 0.74 -55.59
C PRO A 100 26.42 0.76 -57.02
N SER A 101 26.35 -0.37 -57.71
CA SER A 101 26.05 -0.44 -59.15
C SER A 101 24.55 -0.40 -59.49
N ASP A 102 23.66 -0.58 -58.51
CA ASP A 102 22.21 -0.71 -58.74
C ASP A 102 21.43 0.53 -58.30
N LYS A 103 21.18 1.44 -59.26
CA LYS A 103 20.43 2.68 -59.04
C LYS A 103 18.97 2.43 -58.61
N GLU A 104 18.36 1.33 -59.07
CA GLU A 104 16.97 1.01 -58.75
C GLU A 104 16.85 0.58 -57.28
N GLN A 105 17.79 -0.24 -56.79
CA GLN A 105 17.88 -0.57 -55.36
C GLN A 105 18.13 0.66 -54.49
N ALA A 106 19.05 1.55 -54.89
CA ALA A 106 19.34 2.76 -54.14
C ALA A 106 18.11 3.69 -54.04
N GLN A 107 17.33 3.79 -55.12
CA GLN A 107 16.10 4.59 -55.13
C GLN A 107 15.02 3.97 -54.23
N ALA A 108 14.84 2.63 -54.27
CA ALA A 108 13.91 1.93 -53.38
C ALA A 108 14.31 2.09 -51.89
N LEU A 109 15.60 1.97 -51.57
CA LEU A 109 16.15 2.22 -50.24
C LEU A 109 15.88 3.63 -49.74
N ALA A 110 16.04 4.64 -50.60
CA ALA A 110 15.75 6.02 -50.24
C ALA A 110 14.25 6.25 -49.94
N VAL A 111 13.35 5.64 -50.72
CA VAL A 111 11.90 5.70 -50.49
C VAL A 111 11.54 5.03 -49.16
N ASP A 112 12.03 3.81 -48.90
CA ASP A 112 11.74 3.08 -47.67
C ASP A 112 12.31 3.80 -46.43
N THR A 113 13.50 4.43 -46.57
CA THR A 113 14.10 5.25 -45.51
C THR A 113 13.27 6.50 -45.23
N ALA A 114 12.79 7.19 -46.28
CA ALA A 114 11.92 8.35 -46.13
C ALA A 114 10.59 7.98 -45.45
N ALA A 115 10.01 6.82 -45.78
CA ALA A 115 8.81 6.31 -45.14
C ALA A 115 9.03 6.02 -43.65
N LEU A 116 10.17 5.41 -43.28
CA LEU A 116 10.52 5.22 -41.87
C LEU A 116 10.67 6.56 -41.13
N LEU A 117 11.35 7.54 -41.73
CA LEU A 117 11.55 8.87 -41.14
C LEU A 117 10.23 9.62 -40.94
N ASP A 118 9.23 9.40 -41.78
CA ASP A 118 7.88 9.97 -41.61
C ASP A 118 7.10 9.28 -40.47
N GLU A 119 7.37 7.99 -40.22
CA GLU A 119 6.71 7.22 -39.18
C GLU A 119 7.31 7.44 -37.77
N VAL A 120 8.60 7.80 -37.68
CA VAL A 120 9.30 8.06 -36.40
C VAL A 120 8.58 9.10 -35.53
N PRO A 121 8.23 10.32 -36.00
CA PRO A 121 7.52 11.31 -35.19
C PRO A 121 6.17 10.81 -34.67
N ARG A 122 5.46 10.00 -35.47
CA ARG A 122 4.17 9.42 -35.07
C ARG A 122 4.34 8.44 -33.91
N ILE A 123 5.26 7.49 -34.01
CA ILE A 123 5.47 6.46 -32.99
C ILE A 123 6.08 7.06 -31.72
N THR A 124 7.04 7.97 -31.86
CA THR A 124 7.64 8.68 -30.71
C THR A 124 6.63 9.59 -30.01
N GLY A 125 5.76 10.28 -30.75
CA GLY A 125 4.66 11.06 -30.18
C GLY A 125 3.66 10.21 -29.40
N LEU A 126 3.26 9.06 -29.94
CA LEU A 126 2.40 8.10 -29.24
C LEU A 126 3.07 7.56 -27.98
N THR A 127 4.35 7.18 -28.07
CA THR A 127 5.15 6.73 -26.92
C THR A 127 5.17 7.80 -25.83
N GLN A 128 5.41 9.06 -26.20
CA GLN A 128 5.42 10.16 -25.25
C GLN A 128 4.06 10.39 -24.59
N GLN A 129 2.95 10.26 -25.35
CA GLN A 129 1.61 10.33 -24.78
C GLN A 129 1.35 9.22 -23.75
N GLN A 130 1.78 7.99 -24.04
CA GLN A 130 1.64 6.86 -23.10
C GLN A 130 2.51 7.04 -21.86
N LEU A 131 3.74 7.54 -22.00
CA LEU A 131 4.60 7.89 -20.87
C LEU A 131 3.99 9.01 -20.01
N HIS A 132 3.33 10.00 -20.63
CA HIS A 132 2.57 11.01 -19.89
C HIS A 132 1.35 10.43 -19.18
N ALA A 133 0.63 9.49 -19.78
CA ALA A 133 -0.47 8.79 -19.11
C ALA A 133 0.01 8.01 -17.88
N ILE A 134 1.14 7.31 -18.00
CA ILE A 134 1.83 6.65 -16.88
C ILE A 134 2.23 7.68 -15.81
N MET A 135 2.82 8.81 -16.19
CA MET A 135 3.21 9.85 -15.24
C MET A 135 2.02 10.52 -14.55
N MET A 136 0.89 10.70 -15.24
CA MET A 136 -0.32 11.23 -14.60
C MET A 136 -0.93 10.26 -13.60
N SER A 137 -0.68 8.95 -13.76
CA SER A 137 -1.00 7.95 -12.73
C SER A 137 -0.16 8.12 -11.44
N GLN A 138 0.89 8.96 -11.44
CA GLN A 138 1.68 9.25 -10.23
C GLN A 138 0.88 10.01 -9.16
N GLY A 139 -0.21 10.69 -9.52
CA GLY A 139 -1.18 11.23 -8.54
C GLY A 139 -1.77 10.15 -7.61
N PHE A 140 -1.76 8.87 -8.02
CA PHE A 140 -2.16 7.75 -7.17
C PHE A 140 -1.16 7.47 -6.04
N GLN A 141 0.15 7.65 -6.25
CA GLN A 141 1.16 7.39 -5.21
C GLN A 141 1.06 8.41 -4.07
N ASP A 142 0.83 9.69 -4.38
CA ASP A 142 0.65 10.74 -3.35
C ASP A 142 -0.61 10.49 -2.51
N LEU A 143 -1.74 10.19 -3.17
CA LEU A 143 -3.00 9.91 -2.49
C LEU A 143 -2.94 8.62 -1.66
N THR A 144 -2.33 7.55 -2.17
CA THR A 144 -2.16 6.30 -1.42
C THR A 144 -1.20 6.49 -0.24
N GLY A 145 -0.11 7.25 -0.41
CA GLY A 145 0.82 7.61 0.66
C GLY A 145 0.14 8.37 1.80
N GLN A 146 -0.67 9.39 1.47
CA GLN A 146 -1.43 10.15 2.46
C GLN A 146 -2.43 9.28 3.22
N ILE A 147 -3.12 8.35 2.53
CA ILE A 147 -4.07 7.44 3.18
C ILE A 147 -3.35 6.44 4.09
N VAL A 148 -2.22 5.90 3.66
CA VAL A 148 -1.39 5.00 4.48
C VAL A 148 -0.86 5.72 5.72
N GLN A 149 -0.41 6.98 5.57
CA GLN A 149 0.06 7.79 6.69
C GLN A 149 -1.06 8.11 7.69
N ALA A 150 -2.25 8.47 7.20
CA ALA A 150 -3.44 8.63 8.04
C ALA A 150 -3.80 7.32 8.75
N MET A 151 -3.57 6.17 8.12
CA MET A 151 -3.81 4.86 8.71
C MET A 151 -2.83 4.52 9.82
N MET A 152 -1.54 4.81 9.62
CA MET A 152 -0.52 4.66 10.66
C MET A 152 -0.87 5.53 11.88
N ALA A 153 -1.39 6.73 11.68
CA ALA A 153 -1.84 7.57 12.79
C ALA A 153 -3.00 6.93 13.58
N VAL A 154 -3.99 6.34 12.90
CA VAL A 154 -5.11 5.62 13.57
C VAL A 154 -4.60 4.40 14.34
N LEU A 155 -3.67 3.62 13.77
CA LEU A 155 -3.07 2.47 14.43
C LEU A 155 -2.26 2.89 15.67
N ASN A 156 -1.42 3.92 15.57
CA ASN A 156 -0.65 4.45 16.69
C ASN A 156 -1.57 4.96 17.81
N GLN A 157 -2.68 5.62 17.46
CA GLN A 157 -3.66 6.08 18.45
C GLN A 157 -4.35 4.92 19.15
N ALA A 158 -4.75 3.87 18.40
CA ALA A 158 -5.33 2.67 18.97
C ALA A 158 -4.34 1.94 19.89
N GLU A 159 -3.07 1.84 19.49
CA GLU A 159 -2.00 1.23 20.29
C GLU A 159 -1.77 1.99 21.61
N GLN A 160 -1.62 3.31 21.56
CA GLN A 160 -1.44 4.13 22.77
C GLN A 160 -2.61 3.98 23.74
N GLN A 161 -3.83 3.98 23.22
CA GLN A 161 -5.05 3.79 24.02
C GLN A 161 -5.10 2.40 24.66
N LEU A 162 -4.76 1.34 23.92
CA LEU A 162 -4.66 -0.03 24.45
C LEU A 162 -3.57 -0.17 25.53
N ILE A 163 -2.40 0.44 25.32
CA ILE A 163 -1.32 0.47 26.32
C ILE A 163 -1.77 1.17 27.60
N GLN A 164 -2.50 2.29 27.48
CA GLN A 164 -3.05 3.00 28.62
C GLN A 164 -4.06 2.14 29.39
N VAL A 165 -4.98 1.47 28.68
CA VAL A 165 -5.93 0.51 29.29
C VAL A 165 -5.20 -0.59 30.08
N ILE A 166 -4.15 -1.17 29.51
CA ILE A 166 -3.37 -2.24 30.16
C ILE A 166 -2.60 -1.69 31.39
N ARG A 167 -2.05 -0.47 31.31
CA ARG A 167 -1.35 0.17 32.42
C ARG A 167 -2.30 0.49 33.58
N ASP A 168 -3.46 1.03 33.29
CA ASP A 168 -4.46 1.37 34.32
C ASP A 168 -5.01 0.10 35.00
N ASN A 169 -5.15 -0.99 34.24
CA ASN A 169 -5.55 -2.31 34.77
C ASN A 169 -4.44 -2.97 35.62
N THR A 170 -3.18 -2.89 35.21
CA THR A 170 -2.05 -3.44 36.01
C THR A 170 -1.74 -2.60 37.26
N GLY A 171 -2.00 -1.28 37.23
CA GLY A 171 -1.91 -0.40 38.41
C GLY A 171 -3.03 -0.61 39.44
N SER A 172 -4.23 -1.01 38.99
CA SER A 172 -5.39 -1.28 39.87
C SER A 172 -5.30 -2.61 40.64
N HIS A 173 -4.43 -3.54 40.23
CA HIS A 173 -4.29 -4.86 40.87
C HIS A 173 -2.94 -5.07 41.60
N GLY A 174 -2.14 -4.01 41.78
CA GLY A 174 -0.77 -4.13 42.30
C GLY A 174 -0.50 -3.41 43.62
N THR A 175 -1.00 -3.92 44.75
CA THR A 175 -0.27 -3.77 46.02
C THR A 175 0.88 -4.78 46.03
N ALA A 176 2.00 -4.48 45.37
CA ALA A 176 3.32 -4.99 45.74
C ALA A 176 4.39 -4.39 44.83
N SER A 177 5.28 -3.64 45.48
CA SER A 177 6.60 -3.19 45.04
C SER A 177 7.28 -4.05 43.97
N ALA A 178 7.74 -3.42 42.89
CA ALA A 178 8.85 -3.94 42.07
C ALA A 178 9.78 -2.77 41.69
N PRO A 179 11.12 -2.96 41.80
CA PRO A 179 12.08 -1.86 41.74
C PRO A 179 12.38 -1.45 40.29
N SER A 180 12.62 -0.15 40.13
CA SER A 180 13.11 0.50 38.92
C SER A 180 14.32 -0.23 38.34
N LYS A 181 14.20 -0.72 37.10
CA LYS A 181 15.36 -1.10 36.26
C LYS A 181 15.62 0.01 35.23
N PRO A 182 16.90 0.21 34.83
CA PRO A 182 17.39 1.47 34.31
C PRO A 182 17.00 1.68 32.83
N ALA A 183 16.98 2.95 32.46
CA ALA A 183 16.71 3.43 31.11
C ALA A 183 17.58 2.73 30.05
N SER A 184 16.92 2.07 29.10
CA SER A 184 17.49 1.79 27.78
C SER A 184 17.31 3.04 26.90
N PRO A 185 18.26 3.35 26.01
CA PRO A 185 18.25 4.59 25.26
C PRO A 185 17.09 4.60 24.27
N SER A 186 16.41 5.74 24.19
CA SER A 186 15.35 6.04 23.24
C SER A 186 15.83 5.74 21.82
N GLU A 187 15.16 4.81 21.14
CA GLU A 187 15.18 4.76 19.68
C GLU A 187 14.37 5.95 19.18
N THR A 188 15.08 7.05 18.92
CA THR A 188 14.55 8.21 18.21
C THR A 188 14.21 7.76 16.79
N PRO A 189 13.03 8.11 16.24
CA PRO A 189 12.75 7.87 14.82
C PRO A 189 13.81 8.62 14.00
N ALA A 190 14.52 7.89 13.14
CA ALA A 190 15.53 8.45 12.26
C ALA A 190 14.94 9.65 11.51
N SER A 191 15.55 10.81 11.72
CA SER A 191 15.15 12.04 11.07
C SER A 191 15.78 12.12 9.68
N GLN A 192 15.19 12.92 8.79
CA GLN A 192 15.67 13.09 7.42
C GLN A 192 17.16 13.49 7.35
N ASP A 193 17.66 14.19 8.38
CA ASP A 193 19.07 14.57 8.50
C ASP A 193 20.01 13.36 8.68
N ASP A 194 19.54 12.28 9.34
CA ASP A 194 20.32 11.05 9.52
C ASP A 194 20.48 10.26 8.21
N VAL A 195 19.55 10.47 7.27
CA VAL A 195 19.60 9.87 5.93
C VAL A 195 20.59 10.63 5.04
N ASP A 196 20.62 11.96 5.14
CA ASP A 196 21.56 12.80 4.38
C ASP A 196 23.00 12.57 4.86
N ASP A 197 23.23 12.36 6.15
CA ASP A 197 24.54 12.00 6.71
C ASP A 197 25.02 10.61 6.24
N LEU A 198 24.12 9.64 6.11
CA LEU A 198 24.45 8.33 5.56
C LEU A 198 24.79 8.40 4.07
N LEU A 199 24.11 9.25 3.30
CA LEU A 199 24.41 9.48 1.88
C LEU A 199 25.75 10.20 1.68
N ALA A 200 26.09 11.17 2.54
CA ALA A 200 27.40 11.81 2.55
C ALA A 200 28.53 10.84 2.92
N SER A 201 28.26 9.86 3.80
CA SER A 201 29.25 8.84 4.19
C SER A 201 29.54 7.81 3.10
N LEU A 202 28.61 7.61 2.15
CA LEU A 202 28.74 6.64 1.06
C LEU A 202 29.44 7.22 -0.19
N GLY A 203 29.87 8.48 -0.14
CA GLY A 203 30.79 9.07 -1.12
C GLY A 203 30.18 9.31 -2.51
N MET A 204 28.99 9.90 -2.56
CA MET A 204 28.57 10.76 -3.68
C MET A 204 28.64 12.23 -3.25
#